data_AF-A0A6A6T4J5-F1
#
_entry.id   AF-A0A6A6T4J5-F1
#
_cell.length_a   1.000
_cell.length_b   1.000
_cell.length_c   1.000
_cell.angle_alpha   90.00
_cell.angle_beta   90.00
_cell.angle_gamma   90.00
#
_symmetry.space_group_name_H-M   'P 1'
#
loop_
_entity.id
_entity.type
_entity.pdbx_description
1 polymer ?
#
loop_
_entity_poly.entity_id
_entity_poly.type
_entity_poly.pdbx_seq_one_letter_code
_entity_poly.pdbx_strand_id
1 'polypeptide(L)'
;LAAFASTALGHGTVQGIVADDTYFQGFKLDYYYALKNGQAVPEHVGWYAEDLDNGFVSPDAYATADIICHINASPANSTATVAAGGKVDFQWTTWPESHIGPVITYVAKCEADCADADKETLKWVKIDAGGYDADTKSWAAVDMIANNNTWTATVPSTLAAGNYVFRHEIIALHGAGSENGAQNYPQCLNIAITGDGTDEPEGVLGTALYTSTDPGILFNPYTTFTEYEIPGPALY
;
A
#
# COMPACT_ATOMS: atom_id res chain seq x y z
N LEU A 1 17.41 -25.29 -28.83
CA LEU A 1 17.77 -24.38 -27.72
C LEU A 1 16.49 -23.84 -27.12
N ALA A 2 16.09 -24.31 -25.94
CA ALA A 2 15.01 -23.69 -25.18
C ALA A 2 15.65 -22.58 -24.33
N ALA A 3 15.35 -21.33 -24.66
CA ALA A 3 15.70 -20.21 -23.79
C ALA A 3 14.72 -20.24 -22.61
N PHE A 4 15.20 -20.62 -21.43
CA PHE A 4 14.50 -20.30 -20.19
C PHE A 4 14.57 -18.79 -20.03
N ALA A 5 13.47 -18.10 -20.32
CA ALA A 5 13.28 -16.74 -19.84
C ALA A 5 13.18 -16.85 -18.32
N SER A 6 14.27 -16.52 -17.62
CA SER A 6 14.21 -16.22 -16.20
C SER A 6 13.33 -14.98 -16.05
N THR A 7 12.05 -15.16 -15.72
CA THR A 7 11.24 -14.06 -15.23
C THR A 7 11.87 -13.66 -13.90
N ALA A 8 12.62 -12.58 -13.91
CA ALA A 8 13.01 -11.92 -12.67
C ALA A 8 11.72 -11.48 -11.99
N LEU A 9 11.24 -12.27 -11.02
CA LEU A 9 10.18 -11.90 -10.08
C LEU A 9 10.77 -10.84 -9.15
N GLY A 10 10.98 -9.64 -9.68
CA GLY A 10 11.70 -8.58 -8.98
C GLY A 10 10.81 -7.69 -8.14
N HIS A 11 9.48 -7.86 -8.18
CA HIS A 11 8.52 -6.91 -7.62
C HIS A 11 7.23 -7.63 -7.21
N GLY A 12 6.39 -6.98 -6.38
CA GLY A 12 5.22 -7.63 -5.79
C GLY A 12 3.99 -6.74 -5.64
N THR A 13 2.85 -7.38 -5.33
CA THR A 13 1.53 -6.78 -5.13
C THR A 13 0.81 -7.46 -3.96
N VAL A 14 -0.21 -6.80 -3.39
CA VAL A 14 -1.07 -7.40 -2.36
C VAL A 14 -2.07 -8.36 -3.02
N GLN A 15 -1.90 -9.65 -2.79
CA GLN A 15 -2.78 -10.69 -3.35
C GLN A 15 -4.13 -10.79 -2.66
N GLY A 16 -4.24 -10.25 -1.44
CA GLY A 16 -5.46 -10.26 -0.65
C GLY A 16 -5.20 -9.84 0.78
N ILE A 17 -6.26 -9.84 1.57
CA ILE A 17 -6.21 -9.48 2.98
C ILE A 17 -6.92 -10.53 3.83
N VAL A 18 -6.52 -10.63 5.09
CA VAL A 18 -7.36 -11.24 6.14
C VAL A 18 -7.80 -10.10 7.07
N ALA A 19 -9.09 -9.79 7.08
CA ALA A 19 -9.69 -8.78 7.94
C ALA A 19 -10.57 -9.49 8.98
N ASP A 20 -10.22 -9.34 10.27
CA ASP A 20 -10.85 -10.07 11.39
C ASP A 20 -11.10 -11.56 11.08
N ASP A 21 -10.01 -12.28 10.77
CA ASP A 21 -9.97 -13.71 10.43
C ASP A 21 -10.71 -14.10 9.12
N THR A 22 -11.25 -13.14 8.38
CA THR A 22 -11.95 -13.39 7.10
C THR A 22 -11.06 -13.00 5.91
N TYR A 23 -10.82 -13.95 5.01
CA TYR A 23 -10.04 -13.69 3.80
C TYR A 23 -10.86 -12.97 2.72
N PHE A 24 -10.30 -11.91 2.14
CA PHE A 24 -10.83 -11.20 0.99
C PHE A 24 -9.78 -11.14 -0.12
N GLN A 25 -10.23 -11.42 -1.35
CA GLN A 25 -9.39 -11.44 -2.54
C GLN A 25 -8.97 -10.01 -2.93
N GLY A 26 -7.68 -9.78 -3.16
CA GLY A 26 -7.15 -8.56 -3.78
C GLY A 26 -7.24 -8.60 -5.31
N PHE A 27 -6.84 -7.52 -5.97
CA PHE A 27 -6.71 -7.50 -7.43
C PHE A 27 -5.51 -8.37 -7.87
N LYS A 28 -5.60 -8.99 -9.05
CA LYS A 28 -4.51 -9.78 -9.63
C LYS A 28 -4.23 -9.29 -11.04
N LEU A 29 -2.98 -9.38 -11.46
CA LEU A 29 -2.58 -9.11 -12.84
C LEU A 29 -3.39 -9.93 -13.86
N ASP A 30 -3.73 -11.18 -13.54
CA ASP A 30 -4.58 -12.03 -14.38
C ASP A 30 -5.98 -11.40 -14.62
N TYR A 31 -6.49 -10.60 -13.68
CA TYR A 31 -7.78 -9.92 -13.81
C TYR A 31 -7.73 -8.80 -14.83
N TYR A 32 -6.60 -8.08 -14.93
CA TYR A 32 -6.38 -7.12 -16.01
C TYR A 32 -6.54 -7.80 -17.38
N TYR A 33 -5.85 -8.92 -17.61
CA TYR A 33 -5.92 -9.63 -18.89
C TYR A 33 -7.31 -10.20 -19.17
N ALA A 34 -7.99 -10.74 -18.15
CA ALA A 34 -9.36 -11.22 -18.28
C ALA A 34 -10.30 -10.08 -18.74
N LEU A 35 -10.22 -8.90 -18.11
CA LEU A 35 -11.01 -7.72 -18.47
C LEU A 35 -10.71 -7.25 -19.91
N LYS A 36 -9.43 -7.17 -20.31
CA LYS A 36 -9.07 -6.81 -21.70
C LYS A 36 -9.61 -7.81 -22.74
N ASN A 37 -9.81 -9.06 -22.34
CA ASN A 37 -10.42 -10.11 -23.16
C ASN A 37 -11.95 -10.19 -23.05
N GLY A 38 -12.60 -9.23 -22.35
CA GLY A 38 -14.05 -9.20 -22.18
C GLY A 38 -14.60 -10.28 -21.24
N GLN A 39 -13.75 -10.86 -20.38
CA GLN A 39 -14.13 -11.87 -19.42
C GLN A 39 -14.52 -11.23 -18.08
N ALA A 40 -15.44 -11.88 -17.35
CA ALA A 40 -15.73 -11.50 -15.98
C ALA A 40 -14.57 -11.91 -15.07
N VAL A 41 -14.34 -11.12 -14.02
CA VAL A 41 -13.36 -11.41 -12.96
C VAL A 41 -14.09 -11.77 -11.67
N PRO A 42 -13.50 -12.60 -10.80
CA PRO A 42 -14.07 -12.89 -9.49
C PRO A 42 -14.26 -11.63 -8.65
N GLU A 43 -15.10 -11.74 -7.62
CA GLU A 43 -15.24 -10.70 -6.61
C GLU A 43 -13.92 -10.47 -5.87
N HIS A 44 -13.56 -9.19 -5.66
CA HIS A 44 -12.32 -8.78 -5.02
C HIS A 44 -12.46 -7.36 -4.48
N VAL A 45 -11.72 -7.05 -3.42
CA VAL A 45 -11.77 -5.76 -2.71
C VAL A 45 -10.61 -4.83 -3.07
N GLY A 46 -9.57 -5.37 -3.73
CA GLY A 46 -8.42 -4.61 -4.22
C GLY A 46 -8.75 -3.82 -5.48
N TRP A 47 -8.22 -2.61 -5.59
CA TRP A 47 -8.44 -1.74 -6.73
C TRP A 47 -7.78 -2.30 -7.99
N TYR A 48 -8.40 -2.06 -9.14
CA TYR A 48 -7.76 -2.29 -10.43
C TYR A 48 -6.53 -1.39 -10.55
N ALA A 49 -5.45 -1.89 -11.15
CA ALA A 49 -4.27 -1.12 -11.52
C ALA A 49 -3.59 -1.72 -12.76
N GLU A 50 -2.77 -0.93 -13.45
CA GLU A 50 -2.06 -1.32 -14.68
C GLU A 50 -0.53 -1.42 -14.48
N ASP A 51 -0.08 -1.84 -13.31
CA ASP A 51 1.30 -2.24 -12.99
C ASP A 51 1.65 -3.62 -13.55
N LEU A 52 1.65 -3.73 -14.88
CA LEU A 52 1.76 -5.02 -15.58
C LEU A 52 3.12 -5.72 -15.41
N ASP A 53 4.13 -4.98 -14.98
CA ASP A 53 5.46 -5.46 -14.62
C ASP A 53 5.62 -5.69 -13.11
N ASN A 54 4.54 -5.59 -12.34
CA ASN A 54 4.51 -5.41 -10.89
C ASN A 54 5.36 -4.21 -10.45
N GLY A 55 5.51 -3.18 -11.28
CA GLY A 55 6.41 -2.05 -11.05
C GLY A 55 6.01 -1.14 -9.90
N PHE A 56 6.53 0.08 -9.95
CA PHE A 56 6.39 1.08 -8.88
C PHE A 56 6.00 2.44 -9.44
N VAL A 57 5.61 3.33 -8.54
CA VAL A 57 5.51 4.78 -8.79
C VAL A 57 6.78 5.45 -8.28
N SER A 58 7.44 6.24 -9.12
CA SER A 58 8.66 6.98 -8.78
C SER A 58 8.38 8.38 -8.22
N PRO A 59 9.35 9.01 -7.52
CA PRO A 59 9.22 10.36 -6.97
C PRO A 59 8.78 11.47 -7.94
N ASP A 60 9.14 11.39 -9.22
CA ASP A 60 8.68 12.32 -10.26
C ASP A 60 7.16 12.27 -10.52
N ALA A 61 6.50 11.19 -10.12
CA ALA A 61 5.05 10.98 -10.22
C ALA A 61 4.29 11.24 -8.90
N TYR A 62 4.95 11.71 -7.83
CA TYR A 62 4.28 11.96 -6.54
C TYR A 62 3.18 13.03 -6.61
N ALA A 63 3.24 13.94 -7.57
CA ALA A 63 2.20 14.94 -7.78
C ALA A 63 1.09 14.49 -8.76
N THR A 64 1.09 13.23 -9.21
CA THR A 64 0.11 12.68 -10.18
C THR A 64 -0.87 11.73 -9.53
N ALA A 65 -1.96 11.40 -10.23
CA ALA A 65 -2.97 10.48 -9.72
C ALA A 65 -2.48 9.03 -9.51
N ASP A 66 -1.29 8.67 -10.02
CA ASP A 66 -0.74 7.32 -9.90
C ASP A 66 -0.22 7.02 -8.49
N ILE A 67 0.29 8.02 -7.74
CA ILE A 67 0.77 7.78 -6.37
C ILE A 67 -0.36 7.41 -5.39
N ILE A 68 -1.61 7.69 -5.77
CA ILE A 68 -2.77 7.51 -4.91
C ILE A 68 -3.04 6.03 -4.67
N CYS A 69 -3.28 5.26 -5.74
CA CYS A 69 -3.66 3.85 -5.67
C CYS A 69 -2.97 2.98 -6.73
N HIS A 70 -1.81 3.44 -7.24
CA HIS A 70 -1.06 2.89 -8.37
C HIS A 70 -1.55 3.36 -9.76
N ILE A 71 -0.75 2.99 -10.77
CA ILE A 71 -0.86 3.38 -12.18
C ILE A 71 -2.26 3.09 -12.72
N ASN A 72 -2.93 4.12 -13.23
CA ASN A 72 -4.27 4.03 -13.83
C ASN A 72 -5.32 3.38 -12.92
N ALA A 73 -5.13 3.42 -11.60
CA ALA A 73 -5.97 2.67 -10.70
C ALA A 73 -7.42 3.18 -10.63
N SER A 74 -8.36 2.26 -10.44
CA SER A 74 -9.79 2.54 -10.27
C SER A 74 -10.42 1.68 -9.17
N PRO A 75 -11.49 2.15 -8.50
CA PRO A 75 -12.10 1.43 -7.39
C PRO A 75 -12.55 0.00 -7.69
N ALA A 76 -12.49 -0.84 -6.65
CA ALA A 76 -13.14 -2.14 -6.65
C ALA A 76 -14.65 -2.01 -6.45
N ASN A 77 -15.42 -3.02 -6.86
CA ASN A 77 -16.87 -3.06 -6.67
C ASN A 77 -17.33 -3.79 -5.40
N SER A 78 -16.38 -4.34 -4.62
CA SER A 78 -16.66 -5.04 -3.38
C SER A 78 -15.88 -4.45 -2.23
N THR A 79 -16.41 -4.64 -1.02
CA THR A 79 -15.91 -4.01 0.20
C THR A 79 -15.74 -5.07 1.29
N ALA A 80 -14.54 -5.18 1.84
CA ALA A 80 -14.27 -6.00 3.02
C ALA A 80 -14.84 -5.33 4.27
N THR A 81 -14.81 -6.01 5.42
CA THR A 81 -15.24 -5.42 6.69
C THR A 81 -14.24 -5.73 7.79
N VAL A 82 -13.99 -4.76 8.66
CA VAL A 82 -13.15 -4.87 9.84
C VAL A 82 -13.75 -4.05 10.98
N ALA A 83 -13.61 -4.46 12.22
CA ALA A 83 -13.95 -3.65 13.37
C ALA A 83 -12.89 -2.56 13.61
N ALA A 84 -13.29 -1.42 14.17
CA ALA A 84 -12.36 -0.52 14.83
C ALA A 84 -11.67 -1.28 15.98
N GLY A 85 -10.34 -1.22 16.05
CA GLY A 85 -9.51 -2.09 16.91
C GLY A 85 -9.22 -3.48 16.32
N GLY A 86 -9.85 -3.84 15.20
CA GLY A 86 -9.61 -5.06 14.44
C GLY A 86 -8.30 -5.02 13.66
N LYS A 87 -7.98 -6.14 13.02
CA LYS A 87 -6.72 -6.33 12.30
C LYS A 87 -6.96 -6.58 10.82
N VAL A 88 -6.05 -6.05 10.01
CA VAL A 88 -5.97 -6.32 8.57
C VAL A 88 -4.57 -6.84 8.25
N ASP A 89 -4.48 -8.10 7.86
CA ASP A 89 -3.25 -8.73 7.38
C ASP A 89 -3.15 -8.57 5.86
N PHE A 90 -2.24 -7.72 5.39
CA PHE A 90 -1.95 -7.53 3.97
C PHE A 90 -0.96 -8.59 3.49
N GLN A 91 -1.41 -9.46 2.59
CA GLN A 91 -0.64 -10.58 2.07
C GLN A 91 -0.05 -10.25 0.71
N TRP A 92 1.26 -10.03 0.67
CA TRP A 92 1.99 -9.76 -0.56
C TRP A 92 2.34 -11.05 -1.29
N THR A 93 2.51 -10.96 -2.61
CA THR A 93 3.35 -11.90 -3.34
C THR A 93 4.76 -11.93 -2.74
N THR A 94 5.58 -12.93 -3.08
CA THR A 94 7.00 -12.95 -2.71
C THR A 94 7.67 -11.60 -2.93
N TRP A 95 8.15 -10.98 -1.86
CA TRP A 95 8.85 -9.71 -1.90
C TRP A 95 10.37 -9.92 -1.98
N PRO A 96 11.12 -9.17 -2.80
CA PRO A 96 12.56 -9.33 -2.88
C PRO A 96 13.26 -8.81 -1.62
N GLU A 97 14.15 -9.62 -1.03
CA GLU A 97 14.93 -9.23 0.15
C GLU A 97 15.78 -7.96 -0.05
N SER A 98 16.15 -7.66 -1.31
CA SER A 98 16.89 -6.44 -1.63
C SER A 98 16.05 -5.17 -1.49
N HIS A 99 14.72 -5.26 -1.57
CA HIS A 99 13.79 -4.13 -1.54
C HIS A 99 13.45 -3.76 -0.09
N ILE A 100 14.48 -3.37 0.65
CA ILE A 100 14.38 -2.85 2.02
C ILE A 100 13.65 -1.49 2.04
N GLY A 101 12.96 -1.19 3.13
CA GLY A 101 12.31 0.10 3.31
C GLY A 101 11.12 0.05 4.28
N PRO A 102 10.42 1.17 4.47
CA PRO A 102 9.25 1.23 5.32
C PRO A 102 8.03 0.53 4.71
N VAL A 103 7.10 0.17 5.57
CA VAL A 103 5.75 -0.30 5.24
C VAL A 103 4.76 0.63 5.93
N ILE A 104 3.79 1.16 5.19
CA ILE A 104 2.90 2.23 5.67
C ILE A 104 1.47 1.91 5.26
N THR A 105 0.51 2.12 6.17
CA THR A 105 -0.91 1.97 5.88
C THR A 105 -1.67 3.25 6.20
N TYR A 106 -2.44 3.71 5.21
CA TYR A 106 -3.33 4.86 5.31
C TYR A 106 -4.78 4.43 5.14
N VAL A 107 -5.71 5.24 5.65
CA VAL A 107 -7.14 5.15 5.36
C VAL A 107 -7.66 6.49 4.86
N ALA A 108 -8.61 6.46 3.93
CA ALA A 108 -9.36 7.62 3.49
C ALA A 108 -10.86 7.30 3.51
N LYS A 109 -11.65 8.13 4.21
CA LYS A 109 -13.10 7.94 4.30
C LYS A 109 -13.75 8.27 2.96
N CYS A 110 -14.61 7.39 2.47
CA CYS A 110 -15.44 7.62 1.29
C CYS A 110 -16.68 8.44 1.70
N GLU A 111 -17.15 9.34 0.83
CA GLU A 111 -18.39 10.09 1.10
C GLU A 111 -19.63 9.18 1.15
N ALA A 112 -19.61 8.11 0.35
CA ALA A 112 -20.65 7.10 0.29
C ALA A 112 -20.03 5.71 0.07
N ASP A 113 -20.32 5.05 -1.06
CA ASP A 113 -19.67 3.81 -1.44
C ASP A 113 -18.27 4.10 -2.01
N CYS A 114 -17.27 3.30 -1.64
CA CYS A 114 -15.94 3.43 -2.19
C CYS A 114 -15.84 2.97 -3.64
N ALA A 115 -16.82 2.21 -4.15
CA ALA A 115 -16.90 1.84 -5.58
C ALA A 115 -17.04 3.06 -6.51
N ASP A 116 -17.58 4.17 -6.00
CA ASP A 116 -17.78 5.43 -6.75
C ASP A 116 -16.77 6.52 -6.36
N ALA A 117 -15.73 6.18 -5.57
CA ALA A 117 -14.80 7.16 -5.05
C ALA A 117 -13.99 7.84 -6.16
N ASP A 118 -14.00 9.18 -6.16
CA ASP A 118 -13.01 9.98 -6.89
C ASP A 118 -11.69 9.98 -6.09
N LYS A 119 -10.73 9.19 -6.57
CA LYS A 119 -9.46 8.96 -5.87
C LYS A 119 -8.66 10.24 -5.62
N GLU A 120 -8.81 11.26 -6.48
CA GLU A 120 -8.08 12.53 -6.32
C GLU A 120 -8.62 13.39 -5.17
N THR A 121 -9.83 13.09 -4.69
CA THR A 121 -10.47 13.79 -3.56
C THR A 121 -10.23 13.11 -2.21
N LEU A 122 -9.74 11.86 -2.21
CA LEU A 122 -9.49 11.09 -1.00
C LEU A 122 -8.42 11.76 -0.12
N LYS A 123 -8.75 11.87 1.17
CA LYS A 123 -7.87 12.43 2.21
C LYS A 123 -7.36 11.31 3.11
N TRP A 124 -6.05 11.07 3.04
CA TRP A 124 -5.36 9.95 3.66
C TRP A 124 -4.88 10.29 5.07
N VAL A 125 -5.24 9.43 6.02
CA VAL A 125 -4.79 9.45 7.40
C VAL A 125 -3.89 8.24 7.61
N LYS A 126 -2.67 8.46 8.12
CA LYS A 126 -1.73 7.38 8.43
C LYS A 126 -2.19 6.69 9.71
N ILE A 127 -2.44 5.38 9.66
CA ILE A 127 -2.91 4.58 10.81
C ILE A 127 -1.90 3.55 11.29
N ASP A 128 -0.91 3.23 10.46
CA ASP A 128 0.15 2.29 10.78
C ASP A 128 1.41 2.61 9.96
N ALA A 129 2.58 2.43 10.56
CA ALA A 129 3.85 2.66 9.91
C ALA A 129 4.99 1.90 10.61
N GLY A 130 5.74 1.11 9.83
CA GLY A 130 7.02 0.53 10.22
C GLY A 130 8.15 1.10 9.36
N GLY A 131 9.28 1.45 10.00
CA GLY A 131 10.47 2.01 9.35
C GLY A 131 11.71 1.13 9.50
N TYR A 132 12.84 1.75 9.86
CA TYR A 132 14.03 1.04 10.30
C TYR A 132 14.03 0.90 11.82
N ASP A 133 14.16 -0.32 12.32
CA ASP A 133 14.37 -0.62 13.74
C ASP A 133 15.87 -0.68 14.05
N ALA A 134 16.36 0.27 14.84
CA ALA A 134 17.77 0.37 15.20
C ALA A 134 18.24 -0.73 16.18
N ASP A 135 17.32 -1.32 16.96
CA ASP A 135 17.64 -2.36 17.93
C ASP A 135 17.86 -3.70 17.23
N THR A 136 16.96 -4.06 16.32
CA THR A 136 17.05 -5.29 15.52
C THR A 136 17.87 -5.13 14.24
N LYS A 137 18.15 -3.88 13.84
CA LYS A 137 18.80 -3.50 12.57
C LYS A 137 18.03 -3.98 11.35
N SER A 138 16.70 -4.05 11.45
CA SER A 138 15.81 -4.55 10.42
C SER A 138 14.95 -3.44 9.83
N TRP A 139 14.50 -3.65 8.60
CA TRP A 139 13.50 -2.81 7.96
C TRP A 139 12.14 -3.48 8.04
N ALA A 140 11.07 -2.71 8.13
CA ALA A 140 9.70 -3.23 8.12
C ALA A 140 9.42 -4.17 6.94
N ALA A 141 9.94 -3.87 5.73
CA ALA A 141 9.80 -4.77 4.59
C ALA A 141 10.51 -6.13 4.79
N VAL A 142 11.63 -6.17 5.51
CA VAL A 142 12.35 -7.41 5.87
C VAL A 142 11.57 -8.21 6.91
N ASP A 143 11.01 -7.53 7.91
CA ASP A 143 10.17 -8.18 8.92
C ASP A 143 8.88 -8.75 8.31
N MET A 144 8.29 -8.03 7.34
CA MET A 144 7.16 -8.49 6.53
C MET A 144 7.48 -9.76 5.72
N ILE A 145 8.66 -9.82 5.07
CA ILE A 145 9.14 -11.02 4.39
C ILE A 145 9.23 -12.19 5.38
N ALA A 146 9.84 -11.97 6.54
CA ALA A 146 10.00 -12.99 7.58
C ALA A 146 8.65 -13.49 8.13
N ASN A 147 7.62 -12.64 8.10
CA ASN A 147 6.24 -12.97 8.43
C ASN A 147 5.45 -13.52 7.23
N ASN A 148 6.08 -14.36 6.41
CA ASN A 148 5.46 -14.99 5.24
C ASN A 148 4.84 -13.98 4.26
N ASN A 149 5.60 -12.90 3.96
CA ASN A 149 5.17 -11.78 3.12
C ASN A 149 3.86 -11.12 3.60
N THR A 150 3.68 -10.99 4.92
CA THR A 150 2.45 -10.45 5.52
C THR A 150 2.75 -9.31 6.47
N TRP A 151 2.06 -8.18 6.29
CA TRP A 151 2.10 -7.05 7.22
C TRP A 151 0.73 -6.86 7.87
N THR A 152 0.69 -6.76 9.20
CA THR A 152 -0.55 -6.59 9.95
C THR A 152 -0.70 -5.14 10.40
N ALA A 153 -1.73 -4.44 9.91
CA ALA A 153 -2.13 -3.15 10.46
C ALA A 153 -3.28 -3.35 11.46
N THR A 154 -3.26 -2.60 12.57
CA THR A 154 -4.39 -2.54 13.51
C THR A 154 -5.18 -1.27 13.25
N VAL A 155 -6.49 -1.39 13.04
CA VAL A 155 -7.36 -0.23 12.87
C VAL A 155 -7.50 0.49 14.21
N PRO A 156 -7.29 1.81 14.31
CA PRO A 156 -7.49 2.53 15.56
C PRO A 156 -8.92 2.32 16.10
N SER A 157 -9.06 1.99 17.38
CA SER A 157 -10.36 1.69 17.99
C SER A 157 -11.29 2.91 18.11
N THR A 158 -10.73 4.12 18.02
CA THR A 158 -11.43 5.39 18.09
C THR A 158 -11.94 5.90 16.73
N LEU A 159 -11.46 5.34 15.62
CA LEU A 159 -11.81 5.80 14.28
C LEU A 159 -13.29 5.55 13.98
N ALA A 160 -13.97 6.53 13.39
CA ALA A 160 -15.40 6.43 13.09
C ALA A 160 -15.72 5.27 12.13
N ALA A 161 -16.86 4.60 12.35
CA ALA A 161 -17.37 3.63 11.39
C ALA A 161 -17.71 4.29 10.04
N GLY A 162 -17.63 3.51 8.96
CA GLY A 162 -17.92 3.97 7.59
C GLY A 162 -17.19 3.17 6.52
N ASN A 163 -17.35 3.59 5.27
CA ASN A 163 -16.62 3.03 4.14
C ASN A 163 -15.30 3.77 3.97
N TYR A 164 -14.20 3.02 3.89
CA TYR A 164 -12.86 3.57 3.71
C TYR A 164 -12.14 2.88 2.55
N VAL A 165 -11.28 3.64 1.88
CA VAL A 165 -10.19 3.07 1.10
C VAL A 165 -9.00 2.92 2.02
N PHE A 166 -8.47 1.71 2.12
CA PHE A 166 -7.18 1.44 2.76
C PHE A 166 -6.11 1.48 1.67
N ARG A 167 -5.06 2.27 1.87
CA ARG A 167 -3.87 2.35 1.01
C ARG A 167 -2.70 1.79 1.79
N HIS A 168 -2.29 0.58 1.43
CA HIS A 168 -1.13 -0.10 2.00
C HIS A 168 0.05 0.02 1.04
N GLU A 169 1.23 0.35 1.53
CA GLU A 169 2.37 0.70 0.69
C GLU A 169 3.69 0.20 1.28
N ILE A 170 4.53 -0.36 0.41
CA ILE A 170 5.96 -0.51 0.65
C ILE A 170 6.68 0.58 -0.14
N ILE A 171 7.68 1.22 0.46
CA ILE A 171 8.61 2.11 -0.26
C ILE A 171 9.98 1.43 -0.29
N ALA A 172 10.40 0.90 -1.45
CA ALA A 172 11.71 0.27 -1.57
C ALA A 172 12.81 1.34 -1.73
N LEU A 173 13.83 1.26 -0.87
CA LEU A 173 14.88 2.27 -0.73
C LEU A 173 16.25 1.83 -1.27
N HIS A 174 16.35 0.65 -1.86
CA HIS A 174 17.63 0.13 -2.37
C HIS A 174 18.26 1.05 -3.44
N GLY A 175 17.45 1.83 -4.17
CA GLY A 175 17.89 2.86 -5.11
C GLY A 175 17.84 4.30 -4.57
N ALA A 176 17.32 4.53 -3.37
CA ALA A 176 16.93 5.84 -2.86
C ALA A 176 18.09 6.81 -2.56
N GLY A 177 19.34 6.36 -2.66
CA GLY A 177 20.51 7.22 -2.51
C GLY A 177 20.70 8.21 -3.68
N SER A 178 19.92 8.07 -4.75
CA SER A 178 19.88 8.98 -5.90
C SER A 178 18.49 9.61 -6.03
N GLU A 179 18.44 10.82 -6.60
CA GLU A 179 17.17 11.44 -6.97
C GLU A 179 16.33 10.50 -7.84
N ASN A 180 15.02 10.45 -7.59
CA ASN A 180 14.06 9.55 -8.24
C ASN A 180 14.32 8.05 -8.01
N GLY A 181 15.16 7.68 -7.05
CA GLY A 181 15.58 6.30 -6.83
C GLY A 181 14.72 5.49 -5.85
N ALA A 182 13.87 6.14 -5.06
CA ALA A 182 12.86 5.45 -4.24
C ALA A 182 11.76 4.85 -5.13
N GLN A 183 11.15 3.76 -4.69
CA GLN A 183 10.15 3.03 -5.46
C GLN A 183 8.92 2.76 -4.58
N ASN A 184 7.78 3.34 -4.93
CA ASN A 184 6.55 3.23 -4.15
C ASN A 184 5.61 2.18 -4.74
N TYR A 185 5.05 1.33 -3.89
CA TYR A 185 4.14 0.25 -4.26
C TYR A 185 2.80 0.40 -3.53
N PRO A 186 2.00 1.45 -3.83
CA PRO A 186 0.70 1.63 -3.20
C PRO A 186 -0.32 0.60 -3.69
N GLN A 187 -1.05 0.00 -2.77
CA GLN A 187 -2.12 -0.96 -3.04
C GLN A 187 -3.38 -0.51 -2.30
N CYS A 188 -4.45 -0.21 -3.05
CA CYS A 188 -5.70 0.27 -2.48
C CYS A 188 -6.76 -0.84 -2.38
N LEU A 189 -7.50 -0.86 -1.29
CA LEU A 189 -8.58 -1.82 -1.04
C LEU A 189 -9.78 -1.14 -0.39
N ASN A 190 -10.99 -1.52 -0.77
CA ASN A 190 -12.22 -1.06 -0.12
C ASN A 190 -12.47 -1.87 1.15
N ILE A 191 -12.52 -1.20 2.31
CA ILE A 191 -12.80 -1.84 3.60
C ILE A 191 -13.73 -0.94 4.42
N ALA A 192 -14.87 -1.48 4.84
CA ALA A 192 -15.76 -0.83 5.78
C ALA A 192 -15.28 -1.06 7.21
N ILE A 193 -15.13 0.02 7.97
CA ILE A 193 -14.84 0.00 9.39
C ILE A 193 -16.16 -0.01 10.15
N THR A 194 -16.30 -0.93 11.11
CA THR A 194 -17.48 -1.06 11.99
C THR A 194 -17.12 -0.75 13.45
N GLY A 195 -18.12 -0.48 14.29
CA GLY A 195 -17.93 -0.18 15.71
C GLY A 195 -18.40 1.21 16.11
N ASP A 196 -18.04 1.62 17.32
CA ASP A 196 -18.57 2.82 17.98
C ASP A 196 -17.54 3.97 18.09
N GLY A 197 -16.41 3.87 17.37
CA GLY A 197 -15.47 4.98 17.24
C GLY A 197 -16.14 6.22 16.64
N THR A 198 -15.58 7.40 16.91
CA THR A 198 -16.17 8.69 16.52
C THR A 198 -15.16 9.66 15.93
N ASP A 199 -13.87 9.33 15.95
CA ASP A 199 -12.83 10.24 15.49
C ASP A 199 -12.84 10.32 13.95
N GLU A 200 -12.71 11.53 13.45
CA GLU A 200 -12.57 11.86 12.02
C GLU A 200 -11.31 12.72 11.83
N PRO A 201 -10.11 12.13 11.96
CA PRO A 201 -8.86 12.86 11.80
C PRO A 201 -8.75 13.48 10.40
N GLU A 202 -8.19 14.69 10.32
CA GLU A 202 -7.97 15.36 9.04
C GLU A 202 -6.85 14.65 8.25
N GLY A 203 -7.19 14.20 7.04
CA GLY A 203 -6.23 13.57 6.13
C GLY A 203 -5.62 14.55 5.12
N VAL A 204 -4.61 14.07 4.40
CA VAL A 204 -3.92 14.80 3.31
C VAL A 204 -4.26 14.20 1.95
N LEU A 205 -4.21 15.00 0.88
CA LEU A 205 -4.40 14.48 -0.47
C LEU A 205 -3.29 13.49 -0.84
N GLY A 206 -3.60 12.50 -1.67
CA GLY A 206 -2.61 11.48 -2.08
C GLY A 206 -1.39 12.08 -2.77
N THR A 207 -1.61 13.11 -3.59
CA THR A 207 -0.57 13.88 -4.29
C THR A 207 0.23 14.82 -3.39
N ALA A 208 -0.10 14.89 -2.10
CA ALA A 208 0.58 15.68 -1.09
C ALA A 208 1.20 14.81 0.01
N LEU A 209 1.18 13.47 -0.13
CA LEU A 209 1.78 12.55 0.83
C LEU A 209 3.30 12.70 0.86
N TYR A 210 3.94 12.82 -0.30
CA TYR A 210 5.40 12.73 -0.42
C TYR A 210 5.97 13.83 -1.31
N THR A 211 7.20 14.25 -1.01
CA THR A 211 8.03 15.02 -1.93
C THR A 211 9.27 14.22 -2.31
N SER A 212 9.83 14.49 -3.50
CA SER A 212 11.03 13.80 -3.97
C SER A 212 12.28 14.07 -3.13
N THR A 213 12.23 15.06 -2.24
CA THR A 213 13.31 15.49 -1.37
C THR A 213 13.06 15.19 0.10
N ASP A 214 11.97 14.52 0.44
CA ASP A 214 11.71 14.12 1.83
C ASP A 214 12.91 13.27 2.33
N PRO A 215 13.33 13.45 3.60
CA PRO A 215 14.53 12.80 4.14
C PRO A 215 14.43 11.27 4.17
N GLY A 216 13.22 10.71 4.18
CA GLY A 216 12.97 9.28 4.04
C GLY A 216 12.85 8.76 2.60
N ILE A 217 12.78 9.66 1.61
CA ILE A 217 12.66 9.35 0.17
C ILE A 217 14.01 9.49 -0.53
N LEU A 218 14.71 10.61 -0.37
CA LEU A 218 16.09 10.78 -0.85
C LEU A 218 17.05 10.38 0.28
N PHE A 219 17.26 9.08 0.41
CA PHE A 219 17.92 8.47 1.55
C PHE A 219 18.91 7.40 1.11
N ASN A 220 20.13 7.41 1.66
CA ASN A 220 21.12 6.37 1.38
C ASN A 220 21.17 5.30 2.50
N PRO A 221 20.52 4.13 2.32
CA PRO A 221 20.45 3.09 3.35
C PRO A 221 21.77 2.33 3.56
N TYR A 222 22.80 2.62 2.75
CA TYR A 222 24.11 1.93 2.79
C TYR A 222 25.18 2.71 3.55
N THR A 223 24.77 3.71 4.33
CA THR A 223 25.64 4.49 5.20
C THR A 223 25.30 4.23 6.67
N THR A 224 26.11 4.78 7.59
CA THR A 224 25.76 4.76 9.01
C THR A 224 24.75 5.85 9.31
N PHE A 225 23.58 5.45 9.82
CA PHE A 225 22.54 6.35 10.33
C PHE A 225 22.01 5.77 11.65
N THR A 226 21.43 6.63 12.48
CA THR A 226 20.83 6.25 13.77
C THR A 226 19.31 6.29 13.76
N GLU A 227 18.74 7.01 12.80
CA GLU A 227 17.30 7.20 12.65
C GLU A 227 16.94 7.24 11.17
N TYR A 228 15.72 6.81 10.86
CA TYR A 228 15.09 6.94 9.56
C TYR A 228 13.75 7.65 9.74
N GLU A 229 13.55 8.75 9.02
CA GLU A 229 12.30 9.49 9.05
C GLU A 229 11.31 8.87 8.06
N ILE A 230 10.25 8.25 8.57
CA ILE A 230 9.23 7.64 7.73
C ILE A 230 8.47 8.74 6.95
N PRO A 231 8.42 8.70 5.61
CA PRO A 231 7.75 9.71 4.79
C PRO A 231 6.24 9.85 5.09
N GLY A 232 5.66 10.97 4.70
CA GLY A 232 4.22 11.22 4.84
C GLY A 232 3.82 11.94 6.14
N PRO A 233 2.51 12.19 6.33
CA PRO A 233 1.98 12.90 7.50
C PRO A 233 2.27 12.14 8.81
N ALA A 234 2.05 12.82 9.94
CA ALA A 234 2.14 12.17 11.25
C ALA A 234 1.19 10.96 11.36
N LEU A 235 1.59 9.96 12.14
CA LEU A 235 0.73 8.86 12.55
C LEU A 235 -0.40 9.43 13.44
N TYR A 236 -1.63 9.01 13.16
CA TYR A 236 -2.80 9.31 13.98
C TYR A 236 -2.79 8.49 15.28
#